data_AF-A0A2L0MYT9-F1
#
_entry.id   AF-A0A2L0MYT9-F1
#
_cell.length_a   1.000
_cell.length_b   1.000
_cell.length_c   1.000
_cell.angle_alpha   90.00
_cell.angle_beta   90.00
_cell.angle_gamma   90.00
#
_symmetry.space_group_name_H-M   'P 1'
#
loop_
_entity.id
_entity.type
_entity.pdbx_description
1 polymer ?
#
loop_
_entity_poly.entity_id
_entity_poly.type
_entity_poly.pdbx_seq_one_letter_code
_entity_poly.pdbx_strand_id
1 'polypeptide(L)'
;MLRRSVPSFAPSSVSATGRGMRALVIANAAGATLSMASSVIGLVSPELALPGSAAPAGPLAELYAQAYAARALPLGAAVLHQLLISRTGRGLGPLLLVSGVVQAADAAIGVSAHNPGMAAGGTLLALLHLGLAARLARPGRTLTATPQAGPA
;
A
#
# COMPACT_ATOMS: atom_id res chain seq x y z
N MET A 1 52.50 -28.47 -7.86
CA MET A 1 51.03 -28.63 -7.83
C MET A 1 50.45 -27.64 -6.81
N LEU A 2 49.93 -26.48 -7.26
CA LEU A 2 49.32 -25.46 -6.38
C LEU A 2 47.80 -25.45 -6.58
N ARG A 3 47.05 -25.83 -5.55
CA ARG A 3 45.58 -25.84 -5.50
C ARG A 3 45.11 -24.40 -5.28
N ARG A 4 44.54 -23.75 -6.31
CA ARG A 4 43.88 -22.43 -6.14
C ARG A 4 42.54 -22.63 -5.43
N SER A 5 42.40 -22.04 -4.25
CA SER A 5 41.15 -21.94 -3.50
C SER A 5 40.19 -21.01 -4.26
N VAL A 6 39.08 -21.55 -4.76
CA VAL A 6 38.04 -20.77 -5.43
C VAL A 6 37.16 -20.10 -4.35
N PRO A 7 36.98 -18.77 -4.35
CA PRO A 7 36.07 -18.12 -3.41
C PRO A 7 34.62 -18.52 -3.73
N SER A 8 33.96 -19.12 -2.75
CA SER A 8 32.52 -19.42 -2.80
C SER A 8 31.73 -18.11 -2.69
N PHE A 9 31.16 -17.65 -3.80
CA PHE A 9 30.18 -16.57 -3.78
C PHE A 9 28.83 -17.16 -3.35
N ALA A 10 28.39 -16.82 -2.14
CA ALA A 10 27.05 -17.16 -1.65
C ALA A 10 25.97 -16.38 -2.43
N PRO A 11 25.01 -17.06 -3.11
CA PRO A 11 23.89 -16.39 -3.76
C PRO A 11 22.66 -16.41 -2.84
N SER A 12 22.43 -15.34 -2.06
CA SER A 12 21.19 -15.25 -1.27
C SER A 12 20.53 -13.88 -1.20
N SER A 13 21.20 -12.79 -1.60
CA SER A 13 20.66 -11.43 -1.46
C SER A 13 19.89 -10.90 -2.69
N VAL A 14 20.09 -11.48 -3.88
CA VAL A 14 19.55 -10.91 -5.13
C VAL A 14 18.07 -11.25 -5.37
N SER A 15 17.59 -12.41 -4.88
CA SER A 15 16.20 -12.85 -5.11
C SER A 15 15.18 -12.33 -4.09
N ALA A 16 15.63 -11.97 -2.88
CA ALA A 16 14.76 -11.53 -1.79
C ALA A 16 14.15 -10.15 -2.06
N THR A 17 14.91 -9.23 -2.66
CA THR A 17 14.46 -7.88 -3.00
C THR A 17 13.35 -7.90 -4.05
N GLY A 18 13.47 -8.76 -5.08
CA GLY A 18 12.46 -8.93 -6.12
C GLY A 18 11.17 -9.58 -5.61
N ARG A 19 11.27 -10.61 -4.76
CA ARG A 19 10.11 -11.24 -4.11
C ARG A 19 9.39 -10.29 -3.16
N GLY A 20 10.14 -9.52 -2.36
CA GLY A 20 9.57 -8.55 -1.42
C GLY A 20 8.81 -7.43 -2.13
N MET A 21 9.33 -6.90 -3.24
CA MET A 21 8.63 -5.89 -4.04
C MET A 21 7.32 -6.45 -4.62
N ARG A 22 7.34 -7.66 -5.19
CA ARG A 22 6.13 -8.31 -5.73
C ARG A 22 5.07 -8.51 -4.65
N ALA A 23 5.47 -8.96 -3.46
CA ALA A 23 4.56 -9.13 -2.33
C ALA A 23 3.90 -7.80 -1.92
N LEU A 24 4.69 -6.70 -1.85
CA LEU A 24 4.15 -5.37 -1.54
C LEU A 24 3.17 -4.87 -2.59
N VAL A 25 3.45 -5.10 -3.88
CA VAL A 25 2.54 -4.74 -4.99
C VAL A 25 1.23 -5.52 -4.88
N ILE A 26 1.30 -6.84 -4.67
CA ILE A 26 0.11 -7.69 -4.51
C ILE A 26 -0.71 -7.24 -3.29
N ALA A 27 -0.04 -6.99 -2.16
CA ALA A 27 -0.71 -6.52 -0.94
C ALA A 27 -1.39 -5.16 -1.14
N ASN A 28 -0.75 -4.23 -1.87
CA ASN A 28 -1.36 -2.94 -2.21
C ASN A 28 -2.57 -3.08 -3.12
N ALA A 29 -2.49 -3.94 -4.14
CA ALA A 29 -3.63 -4.21 -5.03
C ALA A 29 -4.79 -4.85 -4.27
N ALA A 30 -4.52 -5.87 -3.45
CA ALA A 30 -5.52 -6.52 -2.61
C ALA A 30 -6.16 -5.52 -1.63
N GLY A 31 -5.34 -4.70 -0.97
CA GLY A 31 -5.79 -3.66 -0.06
C GLY A 31 -6.69 -2.62 -0.72
N ALA A 32 -6.31 -2.13 -1.90
CA ALA A 32 -7.13 -1.19 -2.68
C ALA A 32 -8.49 -1.80 -3.05
N THR A 33 -8.50 -3.04 -3.55
CA THR A 33 -9.73 -3.76 -3.89
C THR A 33 -10.62 -3.96 -2.66
N LEU A 34 -10.05 -4.38 -1.53
CA LEU A 34 -10.80 -4.58 -0.28
C LEU A 34 -11.38 -3.27 0.24
N SER A 35 -10.64 -2.17 0.15
CA SER A 35 -11.13 -0.83 0.55
C SER A 35 -12.30 -0.37 -0.31
N MET A 36 -12.21 -0.60 -1.63
CA MET A 36 -13.30 -0.31 -2.57
C MET A 36 -14.52 -1.17 -2.26
N ALA A 37 -14.34 -2.48 -2.12
CA ALA A 37 -15.41 -3.42 -1.81
C ALA A 37 -16.10 -3.08 -0.48
N SER A 38 -15.32 -2.76 0.56
CA SER A 38 -15.84 -2.34 1.86
C SER A 38 -16.68 -1.06 1.76
N SER A 39 -16.27 -0.10 0.92
CA SER A 39 -17.05 1.13 0.70
C SER A 39 -18.36 0.86 -0.03
N VAL A 40 -18.37 -0.05 -1.01
CA VAL A 40 -19.61 -0.48 -1.69
C VAL A 40 -20.53 -1.22 -0.73
N ILE A 41 -20.00 -2.11 0.11
CA ILE A 41 -20.77 -2.80 1.12
C ILE A 41 -21.41 -1.80 2.10
N GLY A 42 -20.66 -0.77 2.51
CA GLY A 42 -21.20 0.29 3.37
C GLY A 42 -22.34 1.09 2.73
N LEU A 43 -22.37 1.22 1.40
CA LEU A 43 -23.47 1.85 0.68
C LEU A 43 -24.71 0.95 0.55
N VAL A 44 -24.50 -0.33 0.24
CA VAL A 44 -25.60 -1.27 -0.05
C VAL A 44 -26.19 -1.86 1.24
N SER A 45 -25.38 -2.01 2.27
CA SER A 45 -25.74 -2.68 3.52
C SER A 45 -25.08 -1.97 4.71
N PRO A 46 -25.55 -0.77 5.06
CA PRO A 46 -24.99 0.01 6.17
C PRO A 46 -25.05 -0.74 7.53
N GLU A 47 -26.03 -1.63 7.69
CA GLU A 47 -26.19 -2.55 8.83
C GLU A 47 -24.94 -3.43 9.06
N LEU A 48 -24.25 -3.84 7.99
CA LEU A 48 -23.03 -4.65 8.08
C LEU A 48 -21.81 -3.81 8.51
N ALA A 49 -21.85 -2.50 8.27
CA ALA A 49 -20.81 -1.57 8.70
C ALA A 49 -21.04 -1.07 10.14
N LEU A 50 -22.28 -1.15 10.65
CA LEU A 50 -22.69 -0.76 12.01
C LEU A 50 -23.38 -1.92 12.76
N PRO A 51 -22.70 -3.04 13.03
CA PRO A 51 -23.33 -4.15 13.74
C PRO A 51 -23.75 -3.71 15.15
N GLY A 52 -25.05 -3.80 15.44
CA GLY A 52 -25.61 -3.55 16.78
C GLY A 52 -26.33 -2.20 16.97
N SER A 53 -26.47 -1.37 15.93
CA SER A 53 -27.36 -0.21 16.00
C SER A 53 -28.82 -0.67 15.89
N ALA A 54 -29.59 -0.61 16.98
CA ALA A 54 -31.03 -0.90 16.97
C ALA A 54 -31.87 0.12 16.18
N ALA A 55 -31.25 1.19 15.69
CA ALA A 55 -31.87 2.22 14.87
C ALA A 55 -31.33 2.14 13.43
N PRO A 56 -32.18 2.37 12.41
CA PRO A 56 -31.73 2.49 11.03
C PRO A 56 -30.63 3.54 10.90
N ALA A 57 -29.69 3.33 9.97
CA ALA A 57 -28.67 4.31 9.65
C ALA A 57 -29.34 5.66 9.33
N GLY A 58 -29.02 6.70 10.11
CA GLY A 58 -29.58 8.03 9.89
C GLY A 58 -28.99 8.71 8.65
N PRO A 59 -29.59 9.81 8.15
CA PRO A 59 -29.15 10.51 6.94
C PRO A 59 -27.67 10.93 6.96
N LEU A 60 -27.13 11.22 8.14
CA LEU A 60 -25.73 11.57 8.32
C LEU A 60 -24.80 10.37 8.06
N ALA A 61 -25.19 9.17 8.46
CA ALA A 61 -24.42 7.95 8.21
C ALA A 61 -24.39 7.61 6.71
N GLU A 62 -25.51 7.81 6.01
CA GLU A 62 -25.60 7.66 4.56
C GLU A 62 -24.68 8.65 3.83
N LEU A 63 -24.70 9.93 4.23
CA LEU A 63 -23.81 10.96 3.69
C LEU A 63 -22.33 10.58 3.86
N TYR A 64 -21.94 10.09 5.05
CA TYR A 64 -20.58 9.63 5.27
C TYR A 64 -20.24 8.42 4.41
N ALA A 65 -21.12 7.41 4.32
CA ALA A 65 -20.91 6.25 3.47
C ALA A 65 -20.69 6.64 2.00
N GLN A 66 -21.46 7.61 1.49
CA GLN A 66 -21.30 8.19 0.16
C GLN A 66 -19.97 8.92 0.01
N ALA A 67 -19.56 9.73 0.97
CA ALA A 67 -18.28 10.41 0.96
C ALA A 67 -17.10 9.42 0.95
N TYR A 68 -17.17 8.36 1.77
CA TYR A 68 -16.17 7.30 1.79
C TYR A 68 -16.08 6.58 0.44
N ALA A 69 -17.21 6.22 -0.16
CA ALA A 69 -17.24 5.55 -1.46
C ALA A 69 -16.74 6.45 -2.60
N ALA A 70 -17.17 7.72 -2.63
CA ALA A 70 -16.73 8.71 -3.61
C ALA A 70 -15.22 8.95 -3.56
N ARG A 71 -14.57 8.68 -2.42
CA ARG A 71 -13.12 8.75 -2.24
C ARG A 71 -12.43 7.43 -2.55
N ALA A 72 -12.90 6.33 -1.98
CA ALA A 72 -12.25 5.03 -2.06
C ALA A 72 -12.30 4.44 -3.48
N LEU A 73 -13.41 4.63 -4.20
CA LEU A 73 -13.58 4.06 -5.54
C LEU A 73 -12.62 4.69 -6.56
N PRO A 74 -12.54 6.03 -6.71
CA PRO A 74 -11.62 6.63 -7.68
C PRO A 74 -10.15 6.39 -7.31
N LEU A 75 -9.78 6.54 -6.03
CA LEU A 75 -8.40 6.33 -5.58
C LEU A 75 -7.98 4.87 -5.75
N GLY A 76 -8.81 3.92 -5.31
CA GLY A 76 -8.55 2.49 -5.46
C GLY A 76 -8.44 2.09 -6.93
N ALA A 77 -9.34 2.57 -7.80
CA ALA A 77 -9.28 2.31 -9.23
C ALA A 77 -8.00 2.87 -9.87
N ALA A 78 -7.60 4.08 -9.51
CA ALA A 78 -6.35 4.67 -10.00
C ALA A 78 -5.12 3.87 -9.56
N VAL A 79 -5.08 3.41 -8.30
CA VAL A 79 -3.98 2.58 -7.77
C VAL A 79 -3.93 1.25 -8.53
N LEU A 80 -5.07 0.56 -8.67
CA LEU A 80 -5.16 -0.70 -9.42
C LEU A 80 -4.75 -0.53 -10.88
N HIS A 81 -5.22 0.53 -11.55
CA HIS A 81 -4.81 0.83 -12.91
C HIS A 81 -3.29 0.98 -13.03
N GLN A 82 -2.67 1.73 -12.10
CA GLN A 82 -1.22 1.95 -12.12
C GLN A 82 -0.41 0.69 -11.79
N LEU A 83 -0.93 -0.20 -10.93
CA LEU A 83 -0.24 -1.43 -10.55
C LEU A 83 -0.41 -2.57 -11.57
N LEU A 84 -1.57 -2.65 -12.23
CA LEU A 84 -1.96 -3.82 -13.03
C LEU A 84 -1.97 -3.56 -14.55
N ILE A 85 -2.21 -2.32 -14.97
CA ILE A 85 -2.45 -1.99 -16.38
C ILE A 85 -1.34 -1.10 -16.94
N SER A 86 -0.94 -0.07 -16.17
CA SER A 86 0.05 0.91 -16.62
C SER A 86 1.43 0.30 -16.77
N ARG A 87 2.05 0.54 -17.93
CA ARG A 87 3.41 0.06 -18.24
C ARG A 87 4.51 1.03 -17.82
N THR A 88 4.16 2.29 -17.56
CA THR A 88 5.15 3.35 -17.34
C THR A 88 5.47 3.58 -15.86
N GLY A 89 4.55 3.20 -14.96
CA GLY A 89 4.66 3.49 -13.51
C GLY A 89 4.71 4.99 -13.17
N ARG A 90 4.61 5.89 -14.16
CA ARG A 90 4.69 7.34 -13.98
C ARG A 90 3.50 7.80 -13.17
N GLY A 91 3.75 8.40 -12.01
CA GLY A 91 2.72 8.88 -11.08
C GLY A 91 2.29 7.87 -10.01
N LEU A 92 2.78 6.62 -10.04
CA LEU A 92 2.45 5.63 -8.99
C LEU A 92 2.92 6.09 -7.60
N GLY A 93 4.13 6.64 -7.49
CA GLY A 93 4.68 7.13 -6.21
C GLY A 93 3.79 8.20 -5.55
N PRO A 94 3.50 9.33 -6.22
CA PRO A 94 2.60 10.35 -5.71
C PRO A 94 1.19 9.82 -5.40
N LEU A 95 0.65 8.94 -6.25
CA LEU A 95 -0.68 8.35 -6.03
C LEU A 95 -0.73 7.49 -4.77
N LEU A 96 0.29 6.66 -4.54
CA LEU A 96 0.43 5.86 -3.32
C LEU A 96 0.62 6.74 -2.09
N LEU A 97 1.36 7.85 -2.21
CA LEU A 97 1.52 8.80 -1.11
C LEU A 97 0.16 9.40 -0.71
N VAL A 98 -0.60 9.93 -1.68
CA VAL A 98 -1.93 10.49 -1.43
C VAL A 98 -2.86 9.44 -0.84
N SER A 99 -2.90 8.25 -1.44
CA SER A 99 -3.72 7.14 -0.93
C SER A 99 -3.34 6.77 0.51
N GLY A 100 -2.04 6.72 0.82
CA GLY A 100 -1.56 6.41 2.17
C GLY A 100 -1.93 7.46 3.21
N VAL A 101 -1.82 8.76 2.86
CA VAL A 101 -2.23 9.87 3.74
C VAL A 101 -3.73 9.82 4.02
N VAL A 102 -4.52 9.56 2.97
CA VAL A 102 -5.96 9.44 3.10
C VAL A 102 -6.35 8.29 4.05
N GLN A 103 -5.71 7.11 3.92
CA GLN A 103 -6.01 5.99 4.82
C GLN A 103 -5.50 6.23 6.26
N ALA A 104 -4.44 7.02 6.44
CA ALA A 104 -4.03 7.46 7.76
C ALA A 104 -5.05 8.43 8.39
N ALA A 105 -5.67 9.29 7.59
CA ALA A 105 -6.76 10.14 8.04
C ALA A 105 -8.01 9.32 8.43
N ASP A 106 -8.36 8.29 7.65
CA ASP A 106 -9.43 7.36 8.03
C ASP A 106 -9.13 6.68 9.37
N ALA A 107 -7.88 6.25 9.57
CA ALA A 107 -7.48 5.61 10.83
C ALA A 107 -7.67 6.57 12.03
N ALA A 108 -7.27 7.84 11.87
CA ALA A 108 -7.42 8.87 12.90
C ALA A 108 -8.91 9.13 13.20
N ILE A 109 -9.75 9.25 12.16
CA ILE A 109 -11.20 9.37 12.35
C ILE A 109 -11.74 8.14 13.06
N GLY A 110 -11.28 6.94 12.70
CA GLY A 110 -11.74 5.67 13.28
C GLY A 110 -11.42 5.59 14.77
N VAL A 111 -10.25 6.05 15.19
CA VAL A 111 -9.89 6.18 16.61
C VAL A 111 -10.81 7.18 17.31
N SER A 112 -11.01 8.37 16.74
CA SER A 112 -11.87 9.40 17.34
C SER A 112 -13.34 9.01 17.45
N ALA A 113 -13.83 8.19 16.51
CA ALA A 113 -15.20 7.71 16.44
C ALA A 113 -15.38 6.33 17.10
N HIS A 114 -14.34 5.80 17.78
CA HIS A 114 -14.34 4.46 18.38
C HIS A 114 -14.77 3.34 17.40
N ASN A 115 -14.39 3.46 16.13
CA ASN A 115 -14.61 2.46 15.11
C ASN A 115 -13.31 1.64 14.90
N PRO A 116 -13.19 0.47 15.55
CA PRO A 116 -11.97 -0.33 15.50
C PRO A 116 -11.68 -0.87 14.09
N GLY A 117 -12.71 -1.16 13.30
CA GLY A 117 -12.56 -1.63 11.91
C GLY A 117 -11.90 -0.58 11.02
N MET A 118 -12.37 0.66 11.10
CA MET A 118 -11.81 1.78 10.34
C MET A 118 -10.42 2.17 10.84
N ALA A 119 -10.18 2.16 12.16
CA ALA A 119 -8.88 2.41 12.74
C ALA A 119 -7.83 1.39 12.26
N ALA A 120 -8.13 0.09 12.39
CA ALA A 120 -7.22 -0.98 12.01
C ALA A 120 -7.04 -1.07 10.49
N GLY A 121 -8.14 -1.03 9.74
CA GLY A 121 -8.13 -1.11 8.27
C GLY A 121 -7.41 0.08 7.64
N GLY A 122 -7.71 1.30 8.08
CA GLY A 122 -7.04 2.53 7.64
C GLY A 122 -5.55 2.49 7.93
N THR A 123 -5.15 2.06 9.13
CA THR A 123 -3.73 1.94 9.50
C THR A 123 -3.00 0.94 8.60
N LEU A 124 -3.57 -0.25 8.40
CA LEU A 124 -2.96 -1.29 7.57
C LEU A 124 -2.76 -0.80 6.13
N LEU A 125 -3.79 -0.19 5.53
CA LEU A 125 -3.72 0.31 4.16
C LEU A 125 -2.75 1.49 4.03
N ALA A 126 -2.69 2.39 5.01
CA ALA A 126 -1.72 3.47 5.05
C ALA A 126 -0.28 2.91 5.04
N LEU A 127 0.01 1.91 5.85
CA LEU A 127 1.32 1.26 5.89
C LEU A 127 1.68 0.59 4.56
N LEU A 128 0.72 -0.07 3.90
CA LEU A 128 0.94 -0.70 2.61
C LEU A 128 1.28 0.34 1.52
N HIS A 129 0.48 1.40 1.41
CA HIS A 129 0.66 2.43 0.40
C HIS A 129 1.93 3.25 0.63
N LEU A 130 2.14 3.76 1.85
CA LEU A 130 3.33 4.54 2.20
C LEU A 130 4.59 3.67 2.16
N GLY A 131 4.50 2.40 2.57
CA GLY A 131 5.60 1.45 2.49
C GLY A 131 6.05 1.21 1.05
N LEU A 132 5.11 1.03 0.12
CA LEU A 132 5.42 0.88 -1.30
C LEU A 132 5.95 2.20 -1.91
N ALA A 133 5.34 3.34 -1.59
CA ALA A 133 5.83 4.65 -2.02
C ALA A 133 7.27 4.91 -1.57
N ALA A 134 7.58 4.64 -0.29
CA ALA A 134 8.91 4.78 0.26
C ALA A 134 9.92 3.83 -0.40
N ARG A 135 9.50 2.61 -0.77
CA ARG A 135 10.36 1.67 -1.51
C ARG A 135 10.67 2.17 -2.91
N LEU A 136 9.70 2.76 -3.61
CA LEU A 136 9.89 3.35 -4.94
C LEU A 136 10.77 4.61 -4.90
N ALA A 137 10.76 5.35 -3.78
CA ALA A 137 11.55 6.56 -3.59
C ALA A 137 13.02 6.30 -3.22
N ARG A 138 13.41 5.07 -2.84
CA ARG A 138 14.80 4.77 -2.46
C ARG A 138 15.72 4.81 -3.69
N PRO A 139 16.75 5.69 -3.72
CA PRO A 139 17.76 5.65 -4.77
C PRO A 139 18.50 4.30 -4.75
N GLY A 140 18.75 3.74 -5.92
CA GLY A 140 19.62 2.57 -6.05
C GLY A 140 20.97 2.89 -5.41
N ARG A 141 21.40 2.08 -4.44
CA ARG A 141 22.66 2.26 -3.71
C ARG A 141 23.80 2.14 -4.73
N THR A 142 24.25 3.28 -5.28
CA THR A 142 25.39 3.32 -6.20
C THR A 142 26.61 2.94 -5.37
N LEU A 143 27.08 1.71 -5.52
CA LEU A 143 28.41 1.33 -5.07
C LEU A 143 29.38 2.17 -5.90
N THR A 144 29.88 3.26 -5.33
CA THR A 144 31.08 3.93 -5.83
C THR A 144 32.19 2.90 -5.81
N ALA A 145 32.49 2.33 -6.98
CA ALA A 145 33.67 1.49 -7.15
C ALA A 145 34.88 2.38 -6.83
N THR A 146 35.51 2.11 -5.70
CA THR A 146 36.82 2.69 -5.35
C THR A 146 37.78 2.34 -6.49
N PRO A 147 38.46 3.31 -7.12
CA PRO A 147 39.49 3.00 -8.11
C PRO A 147 40.56 2.15 -7.46
N GLN A 148 40.78 0.94 -7.99
CA GLN A 148 41.95 0.14 -7.66
C GLN A 148 43.19 0.90 -8.18
N ALA A 149 43.94 1.52 -7.27
CA ALA A 149 45.28 2.00 -7.58
C ALA A 149 46.16 0.77 -7.88
N GLY A 150 46.52 0.60 -9.15
CA GLY A 150 47.51 -0.39 -9.55
C GLY A 150 48.91 -0.01 -9.06
N PRO A 151 49.77 -0.97 -8.69
CA PRO A 151 51.13 -0.67 -8.28
C PRO A 151 51.98 -0.19 -9.47
N ALA A 152 52.80 0.83 -9.21
CA ALA A 152 53.83 1.34 -10.12
C ALA A 152 55.04 0.41 -10.20
#